data_AF-A0A368F800-F1
#
_entry.id   AF-A0A368F800-F1
#
_cell.length_a   1.000
_cell.length_b   1.000
_cell.length_c   1.000
_cell.angle_alpha   90.00
_cell.angle_beta   90.00
_cell.angle_gamma   90.00
#
_symmetry.space_group_name_H-M   'P 1'
#
loop_
_entity.id
_entity.type
_entity.pdbx_description
1 polymer ?
#
loop_
_entity_poly.entity_id
_entity_poly.type
_entity_poly.pdbx_seq_one_letter_code
_entity_poly.pdbx_strand_id
1 'polypeptide(L)'
;MDMSFDLGEPFKPFEQLLAVLPSASAECLPSSFRDLMCNKESPIADFYPTDFRTDLNGKKNDWEAVVLIPFIDEARLLSAVQSKMNTLTPEEKARNSIGEILLFNFKAKGVQVKSTLAVDAFHLDPQQVIWGLLPNVKLDVFFPGFPTMKHLPHSGELKQVNVKVFQQESKRPSMVLTINKRKELEKDILDLARDFIGKEVCIDWPILKMGLVDSFWAEGNKYTRQDSGEVTAVALDGEEQEVMKSMLYAQKERMLSRYAIDVKNANTIVFVRRYVGVTYFVEQGVLRPQKQWAGPQVAVPVLLPLLVTNVNVEGGVSLRDIPVSEAYPKHSKVFAMLPSWEGFGYPALVDMAEYV
;
A
#
# COMPACT_ATOMS: atom_id res chain seq x y z
N MET A 1 16.55 -25.82 29.64
CA MET A 1 17.77 -25.37 28.95
C MET A 1 17.69 -23.86 28.96
N ASP A 2 18.47 -23.20 29.79
CA ASP A 2 18.66 -21.76 29.66
C ASP A 2 19.59 -21.54 28.47
N MET A 3 19.11 -20.77 27.49
CA MET A 3 19.89 -20.40 26.31
C MET A 3 20.32 -18.95 26.50
N SER A 4 21.63 -18.74 26.69
CA SER A 4 22.27 -17.43 26.75
C SER A 4 23.24 -17.29 25.60
N PHE A 5 23.26 -16.13 24.96
CA PHE A 5 24.19 -15.78 23.90
C PHE A 5 24.93 -14.51 24.28
N ASP A 6 26.23 -14.48 23.99
CA ASP A 6 27.03 -13.28 24.10
C ASP A 6 26.95 -12.51 22.78
N LEU A 7 26.74 -11.19 22.85
CA LEU A 7 26.73 -10.34 21.67
C LEU A 7 28.14 -10.26 21.10
N GLY A 8 28.32 -10.77 19.88
CA GLY A 8 29.58 -10.68 19.14
C GLY A 8 29.75 -9.34 18.42
N GLU A 9 30.83 -9.23 17.64
CA GLU A 9 31.08 -8.10 16.76
C GLU A 9 30.82 -8.48 15.29
N PRO A 10 30.30 -7.56 14.46
CA PRO A 10 30.13 -7.84 13.04
C PRO A 10 31.49 -7.97 12.34
N PHE A 11 31.59 -8.90 11.40
CA PHE A 11 32.74 -8.97 10.50
C PHE A 11 32.93 -7.66 9.73
N LYS A 12 34.19 -7.31 9.49
CA LYS A 12 34.53 -6.23 8.56
C LYS A 12 34.15 -6.63 7.13
N PRO A 13 33.98 -5.66 6.21
CA PRO A 13 33.54 -5.94 4.86
C PRO A 13 34.31 -7.07 4.15
N PHE A 14 35.64 -7.10 4.24
CA PHE A 14 36.44 -8.13 3.57
C PHE A 14 36.42 -9.49 4.27
N GLU A 15 36.30 -9.52 5.60
CA GLU A 15 36.12 -10.75 6.37
C GLU A 15 34.79 -11.41 5.95
N GLN A 16 33.72 -10.61 5.87
CA GLN A 16 32.41 -11.06 5.39
C GLN A 16 32.44 -11.52 3.93
N LEU A 17 33.13 -10.81 3.04
CA LEU A 17 33.23 -11.20 1.63
C LEU A 17 33.96 -12.54 1.46
N LEU A 18 35.03 -12.79 2.20
CA LEU A 18 35.69 -14.10 2.22
C LEU A 18 34.79 -15.17 2.85
N ALA A 19 33.97 -14.81 3.84
CA ALA A 19 33.04 -15.75 4.46
C ALA A 19 31.88 -16.20 3.54
N VAL A 20 31.53 -15.40 2.53
CA VAL A 20 30.30 -15.60 1.72
C VAL A 20 30.58 -15.93 0.27
N LEU A 21 31.59 -15.28 -0.33
CA LEU A 21 31.81 -15.41 -1.77
C LEU A 21 32.47 -16.76 -2.12
N PRO A 22 32.08 -17.38 -3.24
CA PRO A 22 32.84 -18.48 -3.82
C PRO A 22 34.11 -17.94 -4.50
N SER A 23 35.11 -18.82 -4.71
CA SER A 23 36.36 -18.48 -5.40
C SER A 23 36.15 -17.90 -6.81
N ALA A 24 35.05 -18.28 -7.49
CA ALA A 24 34.66 -17.73 -8.79
C ALA A 24 34.40 -16.21 -8.77
N SER A 25 34.12 -15.62 -7.61
CA SER A 25 33.90 -14.18 -7.41
C SER A 25 35.06 -13.50 -6.68
N ALA A 26 36.24 -14.12 -6.64
CA ALA A 26 37.42 -13.56 -5.97
C ALA A 26 37.79 -12.15 -6.46
N GLU A 27 37.42 -11.79 -7.69
CA GLU A 27 37.67 -10.45 -8.23
C GLU A 27 37.03 -9.31 -7.42
N CYS A 28 35.97 -9.59 -6.64
CA CYS A 28 35.34 -8.64 -5.74
C CYS A 28 36.21 -8.25 -4.53
N LEU A 29 37.26 -9.03 -4.25
CA LEU A 29 38.22 -8.79 -3.18
C LEU A 29 39.48 -8.08 -3.70
N PRO A 30 40.21 -7.37 -2.80
CA PRO A 30 41.58 -6.93 -3.04
C PRO A 30 42.44 -8.05 -3.63
N SER A 31 43.33 -7.72 -4.57
CA SER A 31 44.18 -8.70 -5.26
C SER A 31 44.92 -9.63 -4.30
N SER A 32 45.38 -9.10 -3.16
CA SER A 32 46.10 -9.85 -2.12
C SER A 32 45.25 -10.87 -1.36
N PHE A 33 43.93 -10.70 -1.33
CA PHE A 33 42.99 -11.60 -0.65
C PHE A 33 42.48 -12.70 -1.57
N ARG A 34 42.59 -12.54 -2.89
CA ARG A 34 42.17 -13.54 -3.88
C ARG A 34 42.92 -14.86 -3.70
N ASP A 35 44.20 -14.78 -3.34
CA ASP A 35 45.04 -15.94 -3.06
C ASP A 35 44.48 -16.80 -1.93
N LEU A 36 43.78 -16.21 -0.96
CA LEU A 36 43.19 -16.96 0.16
C LEU A 36 42.08 -17.90 -0.31
N MET A 37 41.42 -17.60 -1.43
CA MET A 37 40.34 -18.43 -2.00
C MET A 37 40.85 -19.39 -3.07
N CYS A 38 41.83 -18.95 -3.88
CA CYS A 38 42.23 -19.65 -5.09
C CYS A 38 43.49 -20.51 -4.92
N ASN A 39 44.33 -20.21 -3.93
CA ASN A 39 45.54 -21.00 -3.68
C ASN A 39 45.21 -22.27 -2.88
N LYS A 40 45.58 -23.44 -3.40
CA LYS A 40 45.40 -24.73 -2.72
C LYS A 40 46.22 -24.85 -1.43
N GLU A 41 47.29 -24.07 -1.29
CA GLU A 41 48.11 -23.99 -0.08
C GLU A 41 47.55 -22.97 0.94
N SER A 42 46.43 -22.31 0.63
CA SER A 42 45.77 -21.40 1.55
C SER A 42 45.36 -22.14 2.84
N PRO A 43 45.54 -21.53 4.02
CA PRO A 43 45.11 -22.13 5.30
C PRO A 43 43.59 -22.27 5.41
N ILE A 44 42.83 -21.74 4.46
CA ILE A 44 41.37 -21.79 4.37
C ILE A 44 40.88 -22.28 3.00
N ALA A 45 41.73 -22.99 2.23
CA ALA A 45 41.38 -23.50 0.90
C ALA A 45 40.16 -24.45 0.93
N ASP A 46 40.00 -25.22 2.01
CA ASP A 46 38.88 -26.13 2.25
C ASP A 46 37.52 -25.43 2.31
N PHE A 47 37.48 -24.12 2.59
CA PHE A 47 36.23 -23.35 2.60
C PHE A 47 35.66 -23.12 1.18
N TYR A 48 36.46 -23.31 0.13
CA TYR A 48 36.10 -22.98 -1.25
C TYR A 48 36.16 -24.22 -2.16
N PRO A 49 35.30 -25.23 -1.95
CA PRO A 49 35.26 -26.40 -2.82
C PRO A 49 34.89 -25.98 -4.25
N THR A 50 35.63 -26.48 -5.23
CA THR A 50 35.30 -26.27 -6.67
C THR A 50 34.02 -27.02 -7.06
N ASP A 51 33.82 -28.17 -6.44
CA ASP A 51 32.66 -29.03 -6.63
C ASP A 51 32.00 -29.30 -5.27
N PHE A 52 30.71 -29.05 -5.18
CA PHE A 52 29.91 -29.33 -3.98
C PHE A 52 28.67 -30.12 -4.35
N ARG A 53 28.12 -30.85 -3.37
CA ARG A 53 26.91 -31.64 -3.56
C ARG A 53 25.69 -30.80 -3.22
N THR A 54 24.60 -31.07 -3.91
CA THR A 54 23.28 -30.52 -3.60
C THR A 54 22.30 -31.64 -3.29
N ASP A 55 21.44 -31.44 -2.29
CA ASP A 55 20.36 -32.36 -1.94
C ASP A 55 19.00 -31.66 -2.12
N LEU A 56 18.20 -32.16 -3.05
CA LEU A 56 16.86 -31.62 -3.33
C LEU A 56 15.87 -31.90 -2.19
N ASN A 57 16.08 -32.91 -1.34
CA ASN A 57 15.19 -33.30 -0.24
C ASN A 57 13.68 -33.22 -0.60
N GLY A 58 13.32 -33.80 -1.75
CA GLY A 58 11.95 -33.84 -2.26
C GLY A 58 11.43 -32.53 -2.90
N LYS A 59 12.26 -31.50 -3.03
CA LYS A 59 11.98 -30.30 -3.82
C LYS A 59 12.18 -30.56 -5.30
N LYS A 60 11.52 -29.73 -6.12
CA LYS A 60 11.54 -29.89 -7.58
C LYS A 60 12.57 -29.02 -8.27
N ASN A 61 12.92 -27.89 -7.66
CA ASN A 61 13.77 -26.90 -8.28
C ASN A 61 15.13 -26.83 -7.59
N ASP A 62 16.20 -26.68 -8.37
CA ASP A 62 17.58 -26.73 -7.87
C ASP A 62 17.92 -25.60 -6.89
N TRP A 63 17.30 -24.42 -7.03
CA TRP A 63 17.49 -23.30 -6.10
C TRP A 63 16.84 -23.52 -4.72
N GLU A 64 16.01 -24.56 -4.58
CA GLU A 64 15.47 -25.00 -3.29
C GLU A 64 16.33 -26.09 -2.64
N ALA A 65 17.36 -26.58 -3.35
CA ALA A 65 18.24 -27.63 -2.87
C ALA A 65 19.12 -27.15 -1.70
N VAL A 66 19.40 -28.06 -0.79
CA VAL A 66 20.39 -27.85 0.27
C VAL A 66 21.78 -27.93 -0.35
N VAL A 67 22.55 -26.84 -0.25
CA VAL A 67 23.92 -26.76 -0.73
C VAL A 67 24.87 -27.27 0.37
N LEU A 68 25.55 -28.39 0.09
CA LEU A 68 26.42 -29.06 1.05
C LEU A 68 27.86 -28.55 0.93
N ILE A 69 28.12 -27.41 1.56
CA ILE A 69 29.45 -26.79 1.69
C ILE A 69 29.90 -26.80 3.15
N PRO A 70 31.22 -26.79 3.43
CA PRO A 70 31.73 -26.72 4.79
C PRO A 70 31.35 -25.39 5.45
N PHE A 71 31.11 -25.44 6.76
CA PHE A 71 30.96 -24.22 7.57
C PHE A 71 32.33 -23.61 7.86
N ILE A 72 32.40 -22.29 7.75
CA ILE A 72 33.62 -21.54 7.99
C ILE A 72 33.92 -21.48 9.49
N ASP A 73 35.17 -21.76 9.83
CA ASP A 73 35.71 -21.51 11.17
C ASP A 73 36.19 -20.06 11.26
N GLU A 74 35.57 -19.28 12.14
CA GLU A 74 35.82 -17.86 12.32
C GLU A 74 37.28 -17.56 12.66
N ALA A 75 37.86 -18.28 13.62
CA ALA A 75 39.22 -18.02 14.07
C ALA A 75 40.24 -18.26 12.94
N ARG A 76 40.03 -19.33 12.15
CA ARG A 76 40.85 -19.63 10.97
C ARG A 76 40.72 -18.55 9.91
N LEU A 77 39.50 -18.09 9.63
CA LEU A 77 39.24 -17.03 8.65
C LEU A 77 39.93 -15.71 9.06
N LEU A 78 39.70 -15.25 10.29
CA LEU A 78 40.26 -13.99 10.80
C LEU A 78 41.79 -14.03 10.84
N SER A 79 42.38 -15.17 11.23
CA SER A 79 43.84 -15.35 11.19
C SER A 79 44.39 -15.28 9.76
N ALA A 80 43.70 -15.86 8.78
CA ALA A 80 44.10 -15.82 7.38
C ALA A 80 44.02 -14.39 6.82
N VAL A 81 42.94 -13.66 7.12
CA VAL A 81 42.77 -12.24 6.76
C VAL A 81 43.89 -11.39 7.34
N GLN A 82 44.15 -11.54 8.65
CA GLN A 82 45.15 -10.74 9.36
C GLN A 82 46.55 -10.89 8.75
N SER A 83 46.90 -12.08 8.23
CA SER A 83 48.19 -12.32 7.57
C SER A 83 48.42 -11.46 6.31
N LYS A 84 47.34 -11.00 5.67
CA LYS A 84 47.37 -10.22 4.42
C LYS A 84 46.99 -8.75 4.62
N MET A 85 46.52 -8.34 5.79
CA MET A 85 46.07 -6.95 6.06
C MET A 85 47.12 -5.87 5.75
N ASN A 86 48.41 -6.18 5.91
CA ASN A 86 49.50 -5.25 5.62
C ASN A 86 49.71 -4.98 4.13
N THR A 87 49.21 -5.85 3.25
CA THR A 87 49.34 -5.72 1.79
C THR A 87 48.23 -4.89 1.14
N LEU A 88 47.21 -4.49 1.91
CA LEU A 88 46.11 -3.65 1.41
C LEU A 88 46.59 -2.22 1.14
N THR A 89 46.08 -1.63 0.07
CA THR A 89 46.25 -0.21 -0.23
C THR A 89 45.53 0.67 0.82
N PRO A 90 45.89 1.97 0.95
CA PRO A 90 45.21 2.87 1.86
C PRO A 90 43.69 2.99 1.60
N GLU A 91 43.28 3.00 0.32
CA GLU A 91 41.87 3.03 -0.07
C GLU A 91 41.13 1.75 0.35
N GLU A 92 41.75 0.58 0.13
CA GLU A 92 41.19 -0.71 0.54
C GLU A 92 41.05 -0.82 2.05
N LYS A 93 42.03 -0.32 2.81
CA LYS A 93 41.94 -0.23 4.27
C LYS A 93 40.81 0.69 4.71
N ALA A 94 40.63 1.83 4.04
CA ALA A 94 39.56 2.78 4.35
C ALA A 94 38.16 2.19 4.10
N ARG A 95 37.95 1.49 2.98
CA ARG A 95 36.65 0.85 2.67
C ARG A 95 36.38 -0.43 3.47
N ASN A 96 37.40 -1.01 4.11
CA ASN A 96 37.25 -2.14 5.04
C ASN A 96 36.96 -1.68 6.48
N SER A 97 36.06 -0.70 6.62
CA SER A 97 35.65 -0.12 7.90
C SER A 97 34.13 -0.04 7.99
N ILE A 98 33.61 0.09 9.21
CA ILE A 98 32.18 0.31 9.45
C ILE A 98 31.88 1.78 9.21
N GLY A 99 30.90 2.05 8.36
CA GLY A 99 30.46 3.42 8.04
C GLY A 99 29.49 4.00 9.07
N GLU A 100 29.11 5.26 8.86
CA GLU A 100 28.14 5.99 9.67
C GLU A 100 26.76 6.03 9.01
N ILE A 101 25.71 6.26 9.80
CA ILE A 101 24.37 6.52 9.29
C ILE A 101 24.28 7.99 8.86
N LEU A 102 23.77 8.26 7.65
CA LEU A 102 23.64 9.61 7.11
C LEU A 102 22.21 10.12 7.26
N LEU A 103 22.03 11.29 7.89
CA LEU A 103 20.73 11.96 8.01
C LEU A 103 20.66 13.18 7.09
N PHE A 104 19.66 13.19 6.20
CA PHE A 104 19.41 14.27 5.26
C PHE A 104 18.17 15.06 5.67
N ASN A 105 18.32 16.38 5.83
CA ASN A 105 17.22 17.28 6.19
C ASN A 105 17.08 18.40 5.16
N PHE A 106 15.83 18.68 4.74
CA PHE A 106 15.55 19.81 3.86
C PHE A 106 15.65 21.13 4.64
N LYS A 107 16.39 22.10 4.09
CA LYS A 107 16.43 23.49 4.57
C LYS A 107 16.14 24.43 3.40
N ALA A 108 15.07 25.21 3.51
CA ALA A 108 14.64 26.11 2.44
C ALA A 108 15.65 27.23 2.11
N LYS A 109 16.48 27.62 3.09
CA LYS A 109 17.60 28.58 2.93
C LYS A 109 18.81 28.05 3.71
N GLY A 110 19.97 27.93 3.04
CA GLY A 110 21.23 27.52 3.67
C GLY A 110 22.02 26.49 2.87
N VAL A 111 23.26 26.22 3.30
CA VAL A 111 24.12 25.16 2.75
C VAL A 111 23.57 23.80 3.17
N GLN A 112 23.63 22.80 2.28
CA GLN A 112 23.36 21.41 2.65
C GLN A 112 24.33 20.99 3.76
N VAL A 113 23.79 20.70 4.94
CA VAL A 113 24.58 20.17 6.06
C VAL A 113 24.38 18.67 6.08
N LYS A 114 25.46 17.92 5.80
CA LYS A 114 25.53 16.49 6.09
C LYS A 114 25.71 16.33 7.60
N SER A 115 24.73 15.75 8.28
CA SER A 115 24.86 15.31 9.66
C SER A 115 24.97 13.78 9.70
N THR A 116 25.83 13.28 10.58
CA THR A 116 26.01 11.85 10.82
C THR A 116 25.28 11.47 12.11
N LEU A 117 24.78 10.24 12.15
CA LEU A 117 24.24 9.62 13.35
C LEU A 117 25.18 8.47 13.74
N ALA A 118 25.32 8.26 15.05
CA ALA A 118 26.01 7.08 15.55
C ALA A 118 25.30 5.81 15.07
N VAL A 119 26.06 4.73 14.84
CA VAL A 119 25.52 3.47 14.30
C VAL A 119 24.46 2.86 15.24
N ASP A 120 24.60 3.09 16.54
CA ASP A 120 23.73 2.66 17.62
C ASP A 120 22.66 3.71 18.01
N ALA A 121 22.49 4.78 17.23
CA ALA A 121 21.57 5.87 17.55
C ALA A 121 20.09 5.43 17.73
N PHE A 122 19.73 4.24 17.26
CA PHE A 122 18.40 3.65 17.37
C PHE A 122 18.39 2.34 18.17
N HIS A 123 19.47 1.99 18.86
CA HIS A 123 19.47 0.85 19.76
C HIS A 123 18.58 1.15 20.97
N LEU A 124 17.46 0.46 21.04
CA LEU A 124 16.54 0.51 22.17
C LEU A 124 16.89 -0.62 23.14
N ASP A 125 16.80 -0.34 24.44
CA ASP A 125 16.80 -1.38 25.45
C ASP A 125 15.62 -2.33 25.19
N PRO A 126 15.84 -3.65 25.04
CA PRO A 126 14.75 -4.61 24.84
C PRO A 126 13.62 -4.51 25.87
N GLN A 127 13.90 -4.04 27.09
CA GLN A 127 12.89 -3.82 28.13
C GLN A 127 11.95 -2.64 27.82
N GLN A 128 12.38 -1.70 26.98
CA GLN A 128 11.58 -0.56 26.53
C GLN A 128 10.71 -0.88 25.31
N VAL A 129 10.92 -2.04 24.67
CA VAL A 129 10.13 -2.47 23.52
C VAL A 129 8.73 -2.86 23.98
N ILE A 130 7.72 -2.12 23.49
CA ILE A 130 6.31 -2.47 23.71
C ILE A 130 5.93 -3.56 22.72
N TRP A 131 5.69 -4.76 23.23
CA TRP A 131 5.24 -5.89 22.43
C TRP A 131 3.73 -5.84 22.18
N GLY A 132 3.32 -6.01 20.92
CA GLY A 132 1.91 -6.05 20.53
C GLY A 132 1.35 -4.67 20.16
N LEU A 133 0.10 -4.43 20.51
CA LEU A 133 -0.59 -3.19 20.18
C LEU A 133 -0.14 -2.05 21.08
N LEU A 134 0.25 -0.93 20.47
CA LEU A 134 0.61 0.28 21.21
C LEU A 134 -0.60 0.88 21.93
N PRO A 135 -0.39 1.55 23.08
CA PRO A 135 -1.45 2.33 23.73
C PRO A 135 -2.05 3.34 22.75
N ASN A 136 -3.38 3.44 22.71
CA ASN A 136 -4.16 4.33 21.83
C ASN A 136 -4.26 3.93 20.35
N VAL A 137 -3.93 2.69 19.98
CA VAL A 137 -4.27 2.21 18.63
C VAL A 137 -5.79 2.23 18.43
N LYS A 138 -6.24 2.82 17.32
CA LYS A 138 -7.66 2.93 16.98
C LYS A 138 -8.03 1.83 15.99
N LEU A 139 -8.49 0.70 16.50
CA LEU A 139 -8.83 -0.46 15.66
C LEU A 139 -10.20 -0.36 14.99
N ASP A 140 -11.09 0.48 15.51
CA ASP A 140 -12.49 0.59 15.04
C ASP A 140 -12.73 1.83 14.18
N VAL A 141 -11.67 2.62 13.95
CA VAL A 141 -11.69 3.79 13.08
C VAL A 141 -11.14 3.40 11.72
N PHE A 142 -11.79 3.88 10.66
CA PHE A 142 -11.33 3.65 9.30
C PHE A 142 -10.27 4.67 8.92
N PHE A 143 -9.11 4.18 8.50
CA PHE A 143 -8.05 4.99 7.90
C PHE A 143 -8.12 4.82 6.38
N PRO A 144 -8.35 5.89 5.61
CA PRO A 144 -8.40 5.81 4.15
C PRO A 144 -7.17 5.10 3.57
N GLY A 145 -7.42 4.09 2.72
CA GLY A 145 -6.37 3.26 2.11
C GLY A 145 -6.06 1.95 2.86
N PHE A 146 -6.49 1.80 4.12
CA PHE A 146 -6.30 0.57 4.89
C PHE A 146 -7.57 -0.30 4.85
N PRO A 147 -7.48 -1.58 4.45
CA PRO A 147 -8.64 -2.46 4.42
C PRO A 147 -9.15 -2.80 5.82
N THR A 148 -10.46 -2.95 5.95
CA THR A 148 -11.09 -3.49 7.16
C THR A 148 -12.37 -4.23 6.83
N MET A 149 -12.55 -5.38 7.47
CA MET A 149 -13.76 -6.20 7.30
C MET A 149 -14.87 -5.84 8.29
N LYS A 150 -14.61 -4.97 9.27
CA LYS A 150 -15.49 -4.71 10.42
C LYS A 150 -16.84 -4.05 10.07
N HIS A 151 -16.91 -3.32 8.97
CA HIS A 151 -18.09 -2.51 8.66
C HIS A 151 -19.27 -3.26 8.07
N LEU A 152 -19.09 -4.50 7.63
CA LEU A 152 -20.18 -5.34 7.13
C LEU A 152 -20.30 -6.60 7.99
N PRO A 153 -21.52 -6.98 8.42
CA PRO A 153 -21.72 -8.25 9.09
C PRO A 153 -21.52 -9.39 8.09
N HIS A 154 -20.61 -10.32 8.40
CA HIS A 154 -20.25 -11.42 7.52
C HIS A 154 -19.86 -12.67 8.32
N SER A 155 -19.90 -13.83 7.68
CA SER A 155 -19.35 -15.08 8.20
C SER A 155 -18.26 -15.62 7.27
N GLY A 156 -17.20 -16.19 7.84
CA GLY A 156 -16.11 -16.81 7.08
C GLY A 156 -16.16 -18.34 7.14
N GLU A 157 -15.99 -19.00 6.00
CA GLU A 157 -15.90 -20.46 5.91
C GLU A 157 -14.87 -20.87 4.84
N LEU A 158 -14.02 -21.86 5.12
CA LEU A 158 -13.11 -22.42 4.12
C LEU A 158 -13.89 -23.25 3.10
N LYS A 159 -13.90 -22.81 1.83
CA LYS A 159 -14.59 -23.51 0.74
C LYS A 159 -13.69 -23.69 -0.46
N GLN A 160 -13.90 -24.79 -1.17
CA GLN A 160 -13.31 -24.98 -2.49
C GLN A 160 -14.04 -24.07 -3.49
N VAL A 161 -13.44 -22.92 -3.77
CA VAL A 161 -13.86 -21.99 -4.80
C VAL A 161 -12.65 -21.71 -5.66
N ASN A 162 -12.84 -21.73 -6.98
CA ASN A 162 -11.79 -21.51 -7.97
C ASN A 162 -11.38 -20.03 -8.04
N VAL A 163 -10.93 -19.48 -6.91
CA VAL A 163 -10.58 -18.07 -6.79
C VAL A 163 -9.35 -17.78 -7.65
N LYS A 164 -9.43 -16.75 -8.50
CA LYS A 164 -8.37 -16.32 -9.41
C LYS A 164 -7.80 -14.97 -8.98
N VAL A 165 -6.81 -15.01 -8.08
CA VAL A 165 -6.06 -13.81 -7.64
C VAL A 165 -4.97 -13.42 -8.65
N PHE A 166 -4.34 -14.40 -9.28
CA PHE A 166 -3.31 -14.18 -10.30
C PHE A 166 -3.80 -14.68 -11.67
N GLN A 167 -2.93 -15.34 -12.45
CA GLN A 167 -3.26 -15.78 -13.81
C GLN A 167 -4.08 -17.08 -13.82
N GLN A 168 -4.01 -17.90 -12.78
CA GLN A 168 -4.68 -19.20 -12.67
C GLN A 168 -5.57 -19.28 -11.44
N GLU A 169 -6.58 -20.14 -11.50
CA GLU A 169 -7.49 -20.44 -10.40
C GLU A 169 -6.79 -21.25 -9.30
N SER A 170 -7.13 -20.96 -8.05
CA SER A 170 -6.66 -21.73 -6.90
C SER A 170 -7.20 -23.16 -6.95
N LYS A 171 -6.32 -24.13 -6.70
CA LYS A 171 -6.68 -25.53 -6.50
C LYS A 171 -6.97 -25.88 -5.04
N ARG A 172 -6.72 -24.94 -4.11
CA ARG A 172 -6.93 -25.13 -2.67
C ARG A 172 -8.13 -24.31 -2.18
N PRO A 173 -8.74 -24.70 -1.05
CA PRO A 173 -9.81 -23.93 -0.44
C PRO A 173 -9.39 -22.49 -0.14
N SER A 174 -10.35 -21.57 -0.29
CA SER A 174 -10.20 -20.16 0.08
C SER A 174 -11.16 -19.82 1.22
N MET A 175 -10.80 -18.86 2.05
CA MET A 175 -11.72 -18.33 3.06
C MET A 175 -12.80 -17.50 2.37
N VAL A 176 -14.01 -18.05 2.27
CA VAL A 176 -15.14 -17.38 1.63
C VAL A 176 -15.91 -16.57 2.67
N LEU A 177 -16.07 -15.28 2.41
CA LEU A 177 -16.82 -14.36 3.25
C LEU A 177 -18.24 -14.21 2.71
N THR A 178 -19.23 -14.69 3.46
CA THR A 178 -20.64 -14.53 3.10
C THR A 178 -21.20 -13.31 3.80
N ILE A 179 -21.77 -12.37 3.03
CA ILE A 179 -22.40 -11.17 3.61
C ILE A 179 -23.74 -11.54 4.23
N ASN A 180 -23.92 -11.24 5.52
CA ASN A 180 -25.13 -11.55 6.26
C ASN A 180 -26.26 -10.57 5.91
N LYS A 181 -27.50 -10.96 6.23
CA LYS A 181 -28.66 -10.05 6.13
C LYS A 181 -28.48 -8.84 7.04
N ARG A 182 -28.88 -7.67 6.53
CA ARG A 182 -28.73 -6.37 7.19
C ARG A 182 -30.10 -5.76 7.42
N LYS A 183 -30.48 -5.58 8.68
CA LYS A 183 -31.82 -5.12 9.09
C LYS A 183 -32.16 -3.75 8.50
N GLU A 184 -31.17 -2.88 8.37
CA GLU A 184 -31.32 -1.55 7.79
C GLU A 184 -31.69 -1.56 6.29
N LEU A 185 -31.49 -2.70 5.61
CA LEU A 185 -31.86 -2.90 4.21
C LEU A 185 -33.20 -3.63 4.05
N GLU A 186 -33.87 -4.02 5.15
CA GLU A 186 -35.19 -4.68 5.12
C GLU A 186 -36.31 -3.62 5.03
N LYS A 187 -36.33 -2.88 3.92
CA LYS A 187 -37.35 -1.87 3.59
C LYS A 187 -37.78 -2.01 2.13
N ASP A 188 -38.86 -1.34 1.76
CA ASP A 188 -39.26 -1.18 0.36
C ASP A 188 -38.14 -0.49 -0.44
N ILE A 189 -37.96 -0.90 -1.70
CA ILE A 189 -36.89 -0.39 -2.55
C ILE A 189 -37.02 1.12 -2.80
N LEU A 190 -38.24 1.65 -2.92
CA LEU A 190 -38.46 3.08 -3.11
C LEU A 190 -38.00 3.87 -1.87
N ASP A 191 -38.25 3.36 -0.67
CA ASP A 191 -37.81 3.98 0.56
C ASP A 191 -36.29 3.90 0.73
N LEU A 192 -35.67 2.78 0.33
CA LEU A 192 -34.21 2.68 0.26
C LEU A 192 -33.62 3.68 -0.74
N ALA A 193 -34.23 3.83 -1.92
CA ALA A 193 -33.78 4.79 -2.91
C ALA A 193 -33.87 6.23 -2.38
N ARG A 194 -34.95 6.59 -1.68
CA ARG A 194 -35.10 7.88 -0.98
C ARG A 194 -34.05 8.07 0.11
N ASP A 195 -33.77 7.02 0.87
CA ASP A 195 -32.80 7.04 1.95
C ASP A 195 -31.37 7.19 1.45
N PHE A 196 -31.00 6.65 0.29
CA PHE A 196 -29.60 6.57 -0.14
C PHE A 196 -29.24 7.52 -1.28
N ILE A 197 -30.11 7.80 -2.24
CA ILE A 197 -29.76 8.66 -3.39
C ILE A 197 -29.35 10.05 -2.89
N GLY A 198 -28.18 10.50 -3.33
CA GLY A 198 -27.57 11.77 -2.90
C GLY A 198 -26.85 11.69 -1.55
N LYS A 199 -26.78 10.53 -0.89
CA LYS A 199 -25.96 10.33 0.31
C LYS A 199 -24.57 9.82 -0.03
N GLU A 200 -23.63 10.20 0.81
CA GLU A 200 -22.26 9.68 0.80
C GLU A 200 -22.22 8.28 1.42
N VAL A 201 -21.53 7.37 0.74
CA VAL A 201 -21.34 5.97 1.14
C VAL A 201 -19.89 5.56 0.90
N CYS A 202 -19.53 4.38 1.36
CA CYS A 202 -18.31 3.70 1.00
C CYS A 202 -18.58 2.45 0.18
N ILE A 203 -17.76 2.23 -0.85
CA ILE A 203 -17.81 1.09 -1.78
C ILE A 203 -16.46 0.36 -1.77
N ASP A 204 -16.32 -0.70 -2.57
CA ASP A 204 -15.09 -1.50 -2.70
C ASP A 204 -14.65 -2.22 -1.39
N TRP A 205 -15.59 -2.58 -0.51
CA TRP A 205 -15.28 -3.36 0.71
C TRP A 205 -14.45 -4.62 0.38
N PRO A 206 -13.38 -4.92 1.16
CA PRO A 206 -12.98 -4.28 2.42
C PRO A 206 -12.05 -3.05 2.28
N ILE A 207 -11.61 -2.69 1.07
CA ILE A 207 -10.77 -1.50 0.83
C ILE A 207 -11.70 -0.34 0.50
N LEU A 208 -12.30 0.24 1.55
CA LEU A 208 -13.36 1.22 1.38
C LEU A 208 -12.90 2.48 0.63
N LYS A 209 -13.73 2.92 -0.30
CA LYS A 209 -13.58 4.19 -1.02
C LYS A 209 -14.87 4.98 -0.96
N MET A 210 -14.74 6.29 -0.78
CA MET A 210 -15.90 7.18 -0.76
C MET A 210 -16.59 7.23 -2.12
N GLY A 211 -17.91 7.29 -2.08
CA GLY A 211 -18.77 7.48 -3.24
C GLY A 211 -20.06 8.18 -2.87
N LEU A 212 -20.75 8.71 -3.86
CA LEU A 212 -22.06 9.33 -3.74
C LEU A 212 -23.06 8.50 -4.53
N VAL A 213 -24.15 8.11 -3.88
CA VAL A 213 -25.18 7.29 -4.54
C VAL A 213 -25.95 8.13 -5.55
N ASP A 214 -26.04 7.62 -6.78
CA ASP A 214 -26.67 8.29 -7.91
C ASP A 214 -28.07 7.75 -8.19
N SER A 215 -28.19 6.43 -8.32
CA SER A 215 -29.44 5.77 -8.71
C SER A 215 -29.47 4.29 -8.31
N PHE A 216 -30.67 3.69 -8.32
CA PHE A 216 -30.90 2.27 -7.99
C PHE A 216 -31.57 1.56 -9.15
N TRP A 217 -31.20 0.31 -9.40
CA TRP A 217 -31.91 -0.61 -10.28
C TRP A 217 -32.32 -1.84 -9.46
N ALA A 218 -33.62 -2.06 -9.33
CA ALA A 218 -34.21 -3.14 -8.53
C ALA A 218 -35.66 -3.41 -8.94
N GLU A 219 -36.08 -4.66 -8.82
CA GLU A 219 -37.48 -5.08 -9.04
C GLU A 219 -38.07 -4.66 -10.40
N GLY A 220 -37.22 -4.60 -11.44
CA GLY A 220 -37.63 -4.17 -12.78
C GLY A 220 -37.81 -2.66 -12.95
N ASN A 221 -37.38 -1.85 -11.96
CA ASN A 221 -37.46 -0.40 -12.00
C ASN A 221 -36.09 0.27 -11.81
N LYS A 222 -35.93 1.45 -12.41
CA LYS A 222 -34.87 2.42 -12.15
C LYS A 222 -35.41 3.51 -11.23
N TYR A 223 -34.67 3.80 -10.17
CA TYR A 223 -35.00 4.86 -9.23
C TYR A 223 -33.96 5.97 -9.34
N THR A 224 -34.43 7.18 -9.63
CA THR A 224 -33.60 8.39 -9.80
C THR A 224 -34.21 9.57 -9.09
N ARG A 225 -33.38 10.51 -8.66
CA ARG A 225 -33.82 11.81 -8.15
C ARG A 225 -34.05 12.77 -9.33
N GLN A 226 -35.23 13.37 -9.40
CA GLN A 226 -35.54 14.42 -10.39
C GLN A 226 -35.06 15.79 -9.90
N ASP A 227 -35.10 16.79 -10.79
CA ASP A 227 -34.73 18.18 -10.47
C ASP A 227 -35.60 18.79 -9.35
N SER A 228 -36.84 18.30 -9.19
CA SER A 228 -37.73 18.65 -8.07
C SER A 228 -37.23 18.15 -6.71
N GLY A 229 -36.23 17.28 -6.68
CA GLY A 229 -35.70 16.63 -5.48
C GLY A 229 -36.42 15.33 -5.10
N GLU A 230 -37.53 14.99 -5.76
CA GLU A 230 -38.27 13.76 -5.52
C GLU A 230 -37.60 12.54 -6.17
N VAL A 231 -37.64 11.39 -5.50
CA VAL A 231 -37.19 10.11 -6.05
C VAL A 231 -38.36 9.39 -6.69
N THR A 232 -38.25 9.12 -7.99
CA THR A 232 -39.28 8.46 -8.79
C THR A 232 -38.80 7.11 -9.29
N ALA A 233 -39.73 6.16 -9.46
CA ALA A 233 -39.49 4.87 -10.10
C ALA A 233 -39.96 4.91 -11.56
N VAL A 234 -39.11 4.44 -12.47
CA VAL A 234 -39.43 4.27 -13.89
C VAL A 234 -39.18 2.80 -14.24
N ALA A 235 -40.15 2.15 -14.90
CA ALA A 235 -40.00 0.77 -15.33
C ALA A 235 -38.83 0.62 -16.32
N LEU A 236 -38.00 -0.38 -16.09
CA LEU A 236 -36.93 -0.75 -17.01
C LEU A 236 -37.56 -1.35 -18.27
N ASP A 237 -37.10 -0.91 -19.44
CA ASP A 237 -37.49 -1.55 -20.69
C ASP A 237 -36.88 -2.96 -20.83
N GLY A 238 -37.24 -3.67 -21.91
CA GLY A 238 -36.79 -5.05 -22.12
C GLY A 238 -35.28 -5.19 -22.26
N GLU A 239 -34.59 -4.19 -22.83
CA GLU A 239 -33.14 -4.19 -22.98
C GLU A 239 -32.46 -3.91 -21.64
N GLU A 240 -32.94 -2.89 -20.92
CA GLU A 240 -32.45 -2.52 -19.60
C GLU A 240 -32.61 -3.66 -18.56
N GLN A 241 -33.69 -4.43 -18.64
CA GLN A 241 -33.89 -5.61 -17.78
C GLN A 241 -32.83 -6.69 -18.02
N GLU A 242 -32.47 -6.96 -19.27
CA GLU A 242 -31.41 -7.92 -19.60
C GLU A 242 -30.02 -7.40 -19.18
N VAL A 243 -29.77 -6.09 -19.36
CA VAL A 243 -28.55 -5.44 -18.86
C VAL A 243 -28.45 -5.58 -17.35
N MET A 244 -29.53 -5.35 -16.60
CA MET A 244 -29.58 -5.49 -15.16
C MET A 244 -29.23 -6.92 -14.71
N LYS A 245 -29.83 -7.94 -15.34
CA LYS A 245 -29.56 -9.35 -15.05
C LYS A 245 -28.10 -9.71 -15.29
N SER A 246 -27.55 -9.32 -16.44
CA SER A 246 -26.15 -9.53 -16.80
C SER A 246 -25.20 -8.86 -15.80
N MET A 247 -25.51 -7.62 -15.40
CA MET A 247 -24.73 -6.86 -14.43
C MET A 247 -24.75 -7.50 -13.03
N LEU A 248 -25.91 -7.95 -12.55
CA LEU A 248 -26.03 -8.67 -11.28
C LEU A 248 -25.16 -9.93 -11.29
N TYR A 249 -25.22 -10.71 -12.37
CA TYR A 249 -24.39 -11.92 -12.52
C TYR A 249 -22.90 -11.57 -12.51
N ALA A 250 -22.48 -10.61 -13.35
CA ALA A 250 -21.08 -10.22 -13.47
C ALA A 250 -20.50 -9.68 -12.14
N GLN A 251 -21.27 -8.89 -11.39
CA GLN A 251 -20.82 -8.38 -10.08
C GLN A 251 -20.71 -9.50 -9.05
N LYS A 252 -21.70 -10.39 -8.95
CA LYS A 252 -21.64 -11.54 -8.02
C LYS A 252 -20.47 -12.47 -8.35
N GLU A 253 -20.31 -12.81 -9.62
CA GLU A 253 -19.25 -13.68 -10.08
C GLU A 253 -17.87 -13.06 -9.83
N ARG A 254 -17.71 -11.76 -10.10
CA ARG A 254 -16.49 -11.04 -9.77
C ARG A 254 -16.22 -11.08 -8.26
N MET A 255 -17.22 -10.83 -7.41
CA MET A 255 -17.04 -10.87 -5.95
C MET A 255 -16.58 -12.24 -5.47
N LEU A 256 -17.17 -13.31 -5.98
CA LEU A 256 -16.83 -14.68 -5.58
C LEU A 256 -15.49 -15.15 -6.17
N SER A 257 -15.33 -15.07 -7.49
CA SER A 257 -14.16 -15.60 -8.21
C SER A 257 -12.89 -14.79 -7.98
N ARG A 258 -12.97 -13.48 -7.74
CA ARG A 258 -11.78 -12.64 -7.52
C ARG A 258 -11.45 -12.44 -6.05
N TYR A 259 -12.47 -12.30 -5.21
CA TYR A 259 -12.31 -11.86 -3.83
C TYR A 259 -12.79 -12.88 -2.79
N ALA A 260 -13.35 -14.02 -3.21
CA ALA A 260 -13.96 -14.99 -2.30
C ALA A 260 -15.10 -14.39 -1.44
N ILE A 261 -15.82 -13.39 -1.96
CA ILE A 261 -16.94 -12.75 -1.27
C ILE A 261 -18.25 -13.27 -1.86
N ASP A 262 -19.04 -13.97 -1.05
CA ASP A 262 -20.35 -14.50 -1.43
C ASP A 262 -21.46 -13.49 -1.09
N VAL A 263 -22.10 -13.00 -2.16
CA VAL A 263 -23.22 -12.06 -2.17
C VAL A 263 -24.37 -12.59 -3.03
N LYS A 264 -24.57 -13.90 -3.09
CA LYS A 264 -25.57 -14.57 -3.96
C LYS A 264 -26.98 -13.99 -3.85
N ASN A 265 -27.39 -13.56 -2.66
CA ASN A 265 -28.73 -13.06 -2.40
C ASN A 265 -28.95 -11.60 -2.85
N ALA A 266 -27.92 -10.90 -3.33
CA ALA A 266 -28.07 -9.52 -3.81
C ALA A 266 -28.93 -9.47 -5.08
N ASN A 267 -29.97 -8.65 -5.10
CA ASN A 267 -30.88 -8.46 -6.25
C ASN A 267 -30.98 -7.00 -6.71
N THR A 268 -30.31 -6.09 -6.00
CA THR A 268 -30.32 -4.65 -6.25
C THR A 268 -28.93 -4.16 -6.64
N ILE A 269 -28.87 -3.38 -7.72
CA ILE A 269 -27.68 -2.64 -8.13
C ILE A 269 -27.86 -1.18 -7.72
N VAL A 270 -26.82 -0.60 -7.15
CA VAL A 270 -26.72 0.82 -6.85
C VAL A 270 -25.59 1.41 -7.68
N PHE A 271 -25.90 2.49 -8.39
CA PHE A 271 -24.91 3.25 -9.15
C PHE A 271 -24.30 4.31 -8.24
N VAL A 272 -22.97 4.31 -8.15
CA VAL A 272 -22.24 5.17 -7.23
C VAL A 272 -21.19 5.97 -7.99
N ARG A 273 -21.19 7.29 -7.78
CA ARG A 273 -20.17 8.21 -8.32
C ARG A 273 -19.00 8.25 -7.36
N ARG A 274 -17.83 7.81 -7.81
CA ARG A 274 -16.61 7.78 -6.99
C ARG A 274 -16.17 9.18 -6.59
N TYR A 275 -15.64 9.31 -5.39
CA TYR A 275 -14.94 10.52 -4.97
C TYR A 275 -13.70 10.76 -5.84
N VAL A 276 -13.51 11.99 -6.28
CA VAL A 276 -12.38 12.40 -7.14
C VAL A 276 -11.37 13.21 -6.32
N GLY A 277 -11.84 14.09 -5.45
CA GLY A 277 -10.99 15.00 -4.70
C GLY A 277 -11.79 16.12 -4.05
N VAL A 278 -11.07 17.14 -3.56
CA VAL A 278 -11.67 18.38 -3.08
C VAL A 278 -11.35 19.48 -4.07
N THR A 279 -12.35 20.25 -4.45
CA THR A 279 -12.17 21.54 -5.11
C THR A 279 -12.48 22.66 -4.12
N TYR A 280 -11.91 23.83 -4.33
CA TYR A 280 -12.27 25.02 -3.59
C TYR A 280 -13.01 25.97 -4.51
N PHE A 281 -14.13 26.50 -4.06
CA PHE A 281 -14.80 27.61 -4.72
C PHE A 281 -14.64 28.87 -3.88
N VAL A 282 -14.56 30.02 -4.54
CA VAL A 282 -14.40 31.30 -3.86
C VAL A 282 -15.78 31.90 -3.62
N GLU A 283 -16.09 32.18 -2.36
CA GLU A 283 -17.31 32.87 -1.95
C GLU A 283 -16.92 33.96 -0.95
N GLN A 284 -17.25 35.22 -1.26
CA GLN A 284 -16.97 36.37 -0.38
C GLN A 284 -15.49 36.45 0.08
N GLY A 285 -14.55 36.18 -0.82
CA GLY A 285 -13.11 36.23 -0.52
C GLY A 285 -12.55 35.05 0.29
N VAL A 286 -13.34 33.98 0.45
CA VAL A 286 -12.96 32.77 1.17
C VAL A 286 -13.05 31.57 0.24
N LEU A 287 -11.98 30.76 0.19
CA LEU A 287 -11.97 29.46 -0.47
C LEU A 287 -12.68 28.46 0.44
N ARG A 288 -13.85 27.98 -0.02
CA ARG A 288 -14.64 26.96 0.66
C ARG A 288 -14.43 25.58 0.01
N PRO A 289 -14.09 24.55 0.79
CA PRO A 289 -13.86 23.22 0.26
C PRO A 289 -15.19 22.55 -0.13
N GLN A 290 -15.22 21.93 -1.30
CA GLN A 290 -16.34 21.12 -1.78
C GLN A 290 -15.82 19.79 -2.31
N LYS A 291 -16.42 18.68 -1.88
CA LYS A 291 -16.10 17.35 -2.40
C LYS A 291 -16.54 17.26 -3.86
N GLN A 292 -15.63 16.79 -4.70
CA GLN A 292 -15.87 16.52 -6.10
C GLN A 292 -16.11 15.03 -6.31
N TRP A 293 -17.15 14.73 -7.09
CA TRP A 293 -17.54 13.37 -7.45
C TRP A 293 -17.39 13.19 -8.95
N ALA A 294 -17.19 11.95 -9.37
CA ALA A 294 -17.19 11.60 -10.77
C ALA A 294 -18.54 11.95 -11.43
N GLY A 295 -18.54 12.16 -12.74
CA GLY A 295 -19.77 12.45 -13.48
C GLY A 295 -20.78 11.29 -13.45
N PRO A 296 -22.09 11.53 -13.60
CA PRO A 296 -23.11 10.48 -13.62
C PRO A 296 -22.86 9.38 -14.65
N GLN A 297 -22.30 9.74 -15.81
CA GLN A 297 -21.98 8.83 -16.92
C GLN A 297 -20.89 7.79 -16.59
N VAL A 298 -20.12 7.98 -15.53
CA VAL A 298 -19.09 7.04 -15.06
C VAL A 298 -19.43 6.44 -13.70
N ALA A 299 -20.71 6.50 -13.29
CA ALA A 299 -21.16 5.83 -12.08
C ALA A 299 -20.90 4.33 -12.17
N VAL A 300 -20.36 3.75 -11.09
CA VAL A 300 -20.01 2.33 -11.06
C VAL A 300 -21.13 1.53 -10.40
N PRO A 301 -21.46 0.33 -10.91
CA PRO A 301 -22.46 -0.51 -10.30
C PRO A 301 -21.90 -1.24 -9.08
N VAL A 302 -22.65 -1.22 -7.99
CA VAL A 302 -22.30 -1.87 -6.72
C VAL A 302 -23.53 -2.63 -6.21
N LEU A 303 -23.32 -3.83 -5.66
CA LEU A 303 -24.40 -4.60 -5.05
C LEU A 303 -24.80 -3.96 -3.72
N LEU A 304 -26.09 -3.69 -3.52
CA LEU A 304 -26.61 -2.98 -2.33
C LEU A 304 -26.07 -3.52 -0.99
N PRO A 305 -25.97 -4.85 -0.73
CA PRO A 305 -25.45 -5.36 0.53
C PRO A 305 -24.00 -4.94 0.85
N LEU A 306 -23.21 -4.60 -0.18
CA LEU A 306 -21.81 -4.18 -0.07
C LEU A 306 -21.63 -2.68 0.17
N LEU A 307 -22.70 -1.87 0.15
CA LEU A 307 -22.61 -0.46 0.49
C LEU A 307 -22.39 -0.28 1.99
N VAL A 308 -21.36 0.46 2.35
CA VAL A 308 -21.07 0.78 3.75
C VAL A 308 -21.49 2.23 4.03
N THR A 309 -22.23 2.44 5.11
CA THR A 309 -22.64 3.76 5.61
C THR A 309 -22.03 4.04 6.97
N ASN A 310 -22.05 5.30 7.39
CA ASN A 310 -21.68 5.73 8.75
C ASN A 310 -20.28 5.27 9.18
N VAL A 311 -19.32 5.29 8.25
CA VAL A 311 -17.92 4.97 8.55
C VAL A 311 -17.34 6.11 9.37
N ASN A 312 -16.88 5.82 10.59
CA ASN A 312 -16.08 6.77 11.35
C ASN A 312 -14.68 6.82 10.74
N VAL A 313 -14.45 7.84 9.91
CA VAL A 313 -13.18 8.04 9.21
C VAL A 313 -12.28 8.90 10.09
N GLU A 314 -11.04 8.47 10.31
CA GLU A 314 -10.01 9.39 10.76
C GLU A 314 -9.61 10.28 9.58
N GLY A 315 -10.40 11.34 9.38
CA GLY A 315 -10.02 12.41 8.48
C GLY A 315 -8.74 13.03 9.03
N GLY A 316 -7.69 13.09 8.21
CA GLY A 316 -6.45 13.80 8.57
C GLY A 316 -6.70 15.31 8.69
N VAL A 317 -6.06 16.10 7.83
CA VAL A 317 -6.25 17.55 7.82
C VAL A 317 -7.73 17.87 7.56
N SER A 318 -8.39 18.51 8.52
CA SER A 318 -9.75 18.99 8.35
C SER A 318 -9.80 19.94 7.15
N LEU A 319 -10.75 19.72 6.25
CA LEU A 319 -11.09 20.71 5.25
C LEU A 319 -11.53 21.96 6.01
N ARG A 320 -10.85 23.08 5.74
CA ARG A 320 -11.15 24.36 6.37
C ARG A 320 -11.32 25.43 5.31
N ASP A 321 -12.02 26.47 5.71
CA ASP A 321 -12.12 27.70 4.96
C ASP A 321 -10.77 28.41 4.98
N ILE A 322 -10.33 28.89 3.82
CA ILE A 322 -9.03 29.56 3.64
C ILE A 322 -9.27 30.93 3.01
N PRO A 323 -8.91 32.04 3.67
CA PRO A 323 -8.95 33.36 3.04
C PRO A 323 -8.12 33.39 1.74
N VAL A 324 -8.58 34.10 0.71
CA VAL A 324 -7.86 34.23 -0.57
C VAL A 324 -6.42 34.73 -0.36
N SER A 325 -6.21 35.67 0.56
CA SER A 325 -4.88 36.19 0.91
C SER A 325 -3.95 35.16 1.55
N GLU A 326 -4.50 34.14 2.22
CA GLU A 326 -3.72 33.05 2.80
C GLU A 326 -3.42 31.96 1.76
N ALA A 327 -4.40 31.63 0.92
CA ALA A 327 -4.24 30.65 -0.16
C ALA A 327 -3.23 31.12 -1.22
N TYR A 328 -3.17 32.43 -1.46
CA TYR A 328 -2.29 33.07 -2.43
C TYR A 328 -1.42 34.15 -1.76
N PRO A 329 -0.38 33.76 -0.98
CA PRO A 329 0.51 34.72 -0.35
C PRO A 329 1.24 35.58 -1.38
N LYS A 330 1.56 36.82 -1.00
CA LYS A 330 2.36 37.72 -1.83
C LYS A 330 3.68 37.06 -2.24
N HIS A 331 4.05 37.20 -3.51
CA HIS A 331 5.20 36.59 -4.19
C HIS A 331 5.19 35.06 -4.29
N SER A 332 4.07 34.40 -4.01
CA SER A 332 3.89 32.99 -4.37
C SER A 332 3.81 32.83 -5.88
N LYS A 333 4.33 31.68 -6.37
CA LYS A 333 4.26 31.32 -7.80
C LYS A 333 2.91 30.65 -8.07
N VAL A 334 2.19 31.15 -9.06
CA VAL A 334 0.90 30.63 -9.51
C VAL A 334 0.90 30.45 -11.02
N PHE A 335 -0.11 29.78 -11.56
CA PHE A 335 -0.38 29.72 -12.99
C PHE A 335 -1.68 30.45 -13.29
N ALA A 336 -1.68 31.33 -14.28
CA ALA A 336 -2.88 32.05 -14.65
C ALA A 336 -3.82 31.16 -15.49
N MET A 337 -5.05 30.99 -15.02
CA MET A 337 -6.03 30.09 -15.62
C MET A 337 -7.21 30.83 -16.25
N LEU A 338 -7.17 32.16 -16.35
CA LEU A 338 -8.22 32.95 -16.98
C LEU A 338 -8.09 32.86 -18.51
N PRO A 339 -9.02 32.19 -19.23
CA PRO A 339 -8.85 31.92 -20.67
C PRO A 339 -8.85 33.17 -21.54
N SER A 340 -9.46 34.25 -21.06
CA SER A 340 -9.53 35.54 -21.75
C SER A 340 -8.28 36.42 -21.57
N TRP A 341 -7.34 36.00 -20.73
CA TRP A 341 -6.10 36.74 -20.49
C TRP A 341 -4.97 36.19 -21.37
N GLU A 342 -4.17 37.08 -21.97
CA GLU A 342 -3.09 36.69 -22.90
C GLU A 342 -2.04 35.77 -22.26
N GLY A 343 -1.88 35.85 -20.93
CA GLY A 343 -0.98 34.98 -20.16
C GLY A 343 -1.59 33.65 -19.70
N PHE A 344 -2.65 33.15 -20.32
CA PHE A 344 -3.24 31.85 -19.96
C PHE A 344 -2.19 30.72 -19.99
N GLY A 345 -2.07 29.99 -18.88
CA GLY A 345 -1.09 28.92 -18.70
C GLY A 345 0.33 29.39 -18.35
N TYR A 346 0.61 30.69 -18.29
CA TYR A 346 1.92 31.22 -17.90
C TYR A 346 2.10 31.26 -16.38
N PRO A 347 3.33 31.06 -15.89
CA PRO A 347 3.64 31.29 -14.48
C PRO A 347 3.58 32.79 -14.16
N ALA A 348 2.99 33.12 -13.02
CA ALA A 348 2.87 34.48 -12.50
C ALA A 348 3.25 34.55 -11.02
N LEU A 349 3.49 35.76 -10.53
CA LEU A 349 3.71 36.05 -9.12
C LEU A 349 2.52 36.83 -8.58
N VAL A 350 2.04 36.45 -7.40
CA VAL A 350 0.96 37.17 -6.72
C VAL A 350 1.50 38.49 -6.16
N ASP A 351 0.94 39.63 -6.58
CA ASP A 351 1.29 40.94 -5.99
C ASP A 351 0.29 41.38 -4.91
N MET A 352 -1.01 41.26 -5.19
CA MET A 352 -2.11 41.40 -4.24
C MET A 352 -3.18 40.34 -4.50
N ALA A 353 -3.82 39.86 -3.43
CA ALA A 353 -4.87 38.85 -3.47
C ALA A 353 -6.08 39.37 -2.67
N GLU A 354 -6.89 40.21 -3.31
CA GLU A 354 -8.10 40.81 -2.75
C GLU A 354 -9.33 40.32 -3.52
N TYR A 355 -10.46 40.17 -2.82
CA TYR A 355 -11.75 39.86 -3.43
C TYR A 355 -12.41 41.19 -3.83
N VAL A 356 -12.62 41.39 -5.13
CA VAL A 356 -13.26 42.58 -5.72
C VAL A 356 -14.75 42.35 -5.92
#